data_AF-A0A142FMN3-F1
#
_entry.id   AF-A0A142FMN3-F1
#
_cell.length_a   1.000
_cell.length_b   1.000
_cell.length_c   1.000
_cell.angle_alpha   90.00
_cell.angle_beta   90.00
_cell.angle_gamma   90.00
#
_symmetry.space_group_name_H-M   'P 1'
#
loop_
_entity.id
_entity.type
_entity.pdbx_description
1 polymer ?
#
loop_
_entity_poly.entity_id
_entity_poly.type
_entity_poly.pdbx_seq_one_letter_code
_entity_poly.pdbx_strand_id
1 'polypeptide(L)' 'MRVGSFIFVVIGLLGALFSFLELSGASLPYQDATPEMLEQQSANIQFWGASLLANLFLLIVGGWGLWRTRRRK' A
#
# COMPACT_ATOMS: atom_id res chain seq x y z
N MET A 1 -4.21 23.76 0.14
CA MET A 1 -4.87 22.50 0.56
C MET A 1 -5.10 21.50 -0.57
N ARG A 2 -5.68 21.88 -1.72
CA ARG A 2 -5.92 20.95 -2.85
C ARG A 2 -4.67 20.21 -3.35
N VAL A 3 -3.55 20.91 -3.50
CA VAL A 3 -2.28 20.33 -4.00
C VAL A 3 -1.76 19.25 -3.05
N GLY A 4 -1.77 19.49 -1.74
CA GLY A 4 -1.35 18.49 -0.75
C GLY A 4 -2.23 17.22 -0.77
N SER A 5 -3.55 17.38 -0.83
CA SER A 5 -4.47 16.24 -0.96
C SER A 5 -4.26 15.45 -2.26
N PHE A 6 -3.93 16.14 -3.36
CA PHE A 6 -3.61 15.48 -4.62
C PHE A 6 -2.30 14.68 -4.53
N ILE A 7 -1.26 15.25 -3.92
CA ILE A 7 0.02 14.55 -3.69
C ILE A 7 -0.19 13.27 -2.86
N PHE A 8 -0.98 13.34 -1.78
CA PHE A 8 -1.29 12.15 -0.98
C PHE A 8 -2.01 11.06 -1.78
N VAL A 9 -2.92 11.44 -2.68
CA VAL A 9 -3.59 10.47 -3.57
C VAL A 9 -2.59 9.83 -4.52
N VAL A 10 -1.73 10.60 -5.18
CA VAL A 10 -0.76 10.06 -6.14
C VAL A 10 0.25 9.15 -5.46
N ILE A 11 0.84 9.59 -4.35
CA ILE A 11 1.82 8.80 -3.59
C ILE A 11 1.15 7.53 -3.02
N GLY A 12 -0.03 7.67 -2.41
CA GLY A 12 -0.76 6.52 -1.89
C GLY A 12 -1.17 5.53 -2.98
N LEU A 13 -1.51 6.00 -4.19
CA LEU A 13 -1.86 5.12 -5.31
C LEU A 13 -0.64 4.34 -5.81
N LEU A 14 0.46 5.03 -6.10
CA LEU A 14 1.68 4.40 -6.59
C LEU A 14 2.28 3.45 -5.54
N GLY A 15 2.29 3.88 -4.28
CA GLY A 15 2.73 3.06 -3.15
C GLY A 15 1.84 1.83 -2.96
N ALA A 16 0.52 1.97 -3.00
CA ALA A 16 -0.39 0.84 -2.87
C ALA A 16 -0.23 -0.16 -4.03
N LEU A 17 -0.07 0.32 -5.26
CA LEU A 17 0.21 -0.54 -6.41
C LEU A 17 1.52 -1.31 -6.25
N PHE A 18 2.59 -0.62 -5.85
CA PHE A 18 3.89 -1.25 -5.61
C PHE A 18 3.83 -2.30 -4.50
N SER A 19 3.28 -1.94 -3.33
CA SER A 19 3.12 -2.87 -2.20
C SER A 19 2.22 -4.06 -2.55
N PHE A 20 1.19 -3.85 -3.38
CA PHE A 20 0.35 -4.94 -3.86
C PHE A 20 1.11 -5.93 -4.75
N LEU A 21 1.95 -5.44 -5.67
CA LEU A 21 2.76 -6.28 -6.54
C LEU A 21 3.78 -7.11 -5.73
N GLU A 22 4.49 -6.47 -4.81
CA GLU A 22 5.46 -7.12 -3.93
C GLU A 22 4.78 -8.14 -3.00
N LEU A 23 3.65 -7.79 -2.40
CA LEU A 23 2.86 -8.70 -1.57
C LEU A 23 2.37 -9.91 -2.37
N SER A 24 1.93 -9.69 -3.61
CA SER A 24 1.49 -10.77 -4.50
C SER A 24 2.65 -11.72 -4.82
N GLY A 25 3.83 -11.18 -5.11
CA GLY A 25 5.05 -11.97 -5.31
C GLY A 25 5.44 -12.76 -4.06
N ALA A 26 5.45 -12.11 -2.89
CA ALA A 26 5.79 -12.75 -1.62
C ALA A 26 4.77 -13.82 -1.20
N SER A 27 3.54 -13.77 -1.70
CA SER A 27 2.47 -14.73 -1.37
C SER A 27 2.49 -15.98 -2.25
N LEU A 28 3.36 -16.06 -3.26
CA LEU A 28 3.51 -17.25 -4.09
C LEU A 28 4.19 -18.37 -3.28
N PRO A 29 3.56 -19.55 -3.14
CA PRO A 29 4.14 -20.64 -2.38
C PRO A 29 5.39 -21.20 -3.08
N TYR A 30 6.45 -21.44 -2.30
CA TYR A 30 7.62 -22.18 -2.77
C TYR A 30 7.28 -23.67 -2.90
N GLN A 31 7.77 -24.31 -3.96
CA GLN A 31 7.57 -25.74 -4.18
C GLN A 31 8.41 -26.59 -3.23
N ASP A 32 9.67 -26.20 -3.00
CA ASP A 32 10.61 -26.86 -2.08
C ASP A 32 11.15 -25.84 -1.06
N ALA A 33 10.31 -25.46 -0.09
CA ALA A 33 10.65 -24.43 0.88
C ALA A 33 11.54 -24.98 2.01
N THR A 34 12.65 -24.31 2.30
CA THR A 34 13.36 -24.51 3.58
C THR A 34 12.65 -23.72 4.70
N PRO A 35 12.82 -24.10 5.98
CA PRO A 35 12.24 -23.35 7.10
C PRO A 35 12.62 -21.87 7.11
N GLU A 36 13.87 -21.56 6.79
CA GLU A 36 14.38 -20.18 6.71
C GLU A 36 13.67 -19.35 5.61
N MET A 37 13.36 -19.97 4.45
CA MET A 37 12.60 -19.31 3.39
C MET A 37 11.16 -19.00 3.81
N LEU A 38 10.54 -19.88 4.60
CA LEU A 38 9.17 -19.68 5.10
C LEU A 38 9.12 -18.55 6.14
N GLU A 39 10.10 -18.46 7.02
CA GLU A 39 10.22 -17.35 7.98
C GLU A 39 10.39 -16.01 7.25
N GLN A 40 11.29 -15.97 6.26
CA GLN A 40 11.49 -14.77 5.45
C GLN A 40 10.26 -14.40 4.63
N GLN A 41 9.54 -15.40 4.08
CA GLN A 41 8.30 -15.19 3.36
C GLN A 41 7.23 -14.56 4.26
N SER A 42 7.05 -15.08 5.47
CA SER A 42 6.13 -14.53 6.47
C SER A 42 6.48 -13.08 6.82
N ALA A 43 7.75 -12.79 7.07
CA ALA A 43 8.21 -11.42 7.36
C ALA A 43 7.94 -10.46 6.19
N ASN A 44 8.21 -10.89 4.96
CA ASN A 44 7.95 -10.09 3.76
C ASN A 44 6.45 -9.84 3.56
N ILE A 45 5.60 -10.86 3.74
CA ILE A 45 4.14 -10.72 3.65
C ILE A 45 3.64 -9.71 4.69
N GLN A 46 4.11 -9.78 5.93
CA GLN A 46 3.74 -8.83 6.97
C GLN A 46 4.18 -7.40 6.63
N PHE A 47 5.42 -7.24 6.17
CA PHE A 47 5.97 -5.93 5.80
C PHE A 47 5.20 -5.30 4.64
N TRP A 48 5.03 -6.04 3.54
CA TRP A 48 4.32 -5.53 2.36
C TRP A 48 2.83 -5.35 2.62
N GLY A 49 2.21 -6.20 3.44
CA GLY A 49 0.83 -6.05 3.89
C GLY A 49 0.64 -4.78 4.71
N ALA A 50 1.51 -4.51 5.69
CA ALA A 50 1.48 -3.28 6.46
C ALA A 50 1.71 -2.03 5.59
N SER A 51 2.67 -2.10 4.66
CA SER A 51 2.94 -1.05 3.67
C SER A 51 1.72 -0.76 2.78
N LEU A 52 1.03 -1.81 2.32
CA LEU A 52 -0.19 -1.66 1.53
C LEU A 52 -1.29 -0.93 2.33
N LEU A 53 -1.52 -1.33 3.58
CA LEU A 53 -2.51 -0.68 4.45
C LEU A 53 -2.19 0.80 4.70
N ALA A 54 -0.92 1.14 4.93
CA ALA A 54 -0.48 2.53 5.11
C ALA A 54 -0.75 3.38 3.85
N ASN A 55 -0.47 2.85 2.66
CA ASN A 55 -0.72 3.56 1.41
C ASN A 55 -2.22 3.71 1.10
N LEU A 56 -3.04 2.71 1.41
CA LEU A 56 -4.49 2.80 1.32
C LEU A 56 -5.05 3.87 2.28
N PHE A 57 -4.49 3.97 3.48
CA PHE A 57 -4.86 5.03 4.42
C PHE A 57 -4.54 6.43 3.87
N LEU A 58 -3.36 6.62 3.27
CA LEU A 58 -2.99 7.87 2.60
C LEU A 58 -3.96 8.22 1.45
N LEU A 59 -4.39 7.22 0.67
CA LEU A 59 -5.41 7.40 -0.37
C LEU A 59 -6.75 7.89 0.21
N ILE A 60 -7.20 7.30 1.32
CA ILE A 60 -8.44 7.72 1.98
C ILE A 60 -8.33 9.17 2.47
N VAL A 61 -7.23 9.54 3.13
CA VAL A 61 -7.00 10.90 3.64
C VAL A 61 -6.91 11.90 2.49
N GLY A 62 -6.17 11.58 1.43
CA GLY A 62 -6.04 12.41 0.24
C GLY A 62 -7.39 12.59 -0.49
N GLY A 63 -8.11 11.49 -0.71
CA GLY A 63 -9.43 11.48 -1.35
C GLY A 63 -10.47 12.27 -0.56
N TRP A 64 -10.51 12.10 0.77
CA TRP A 64 -11.36 12.89 1.67
C TRP A 64 -11.03 14.39 1.55
N GLY A 65 -9.75 14.76 1.56
CA GLY A 65 -9.30 16.14 1.42
C GLY A 65 -9.75 16.78 0.09
N LEU A 66 -9.65 16.04 -1.02
CA LEU A 66 -10.14 16.48 -2.33
C LEU A 66 -11.67 16.63 -2.35
N TRP A 67 -12.40 15.68 -1.77
CA TRP A 67 -13.86 15.74 -1.71
C TRP A 67 -14.36 16.93 -0.86
N ARG A 68 -13.75 17.16 0.30
CA ARG A 68 -14.09 18.31 1.17
C ARG A 68 -13.80 19.65 0.50
N THR A 69 -12.72 19.75 -0.28
CA THR A 69 -12.41 20.98 -1.03
C THR A 69 -13.27 21.18 -2.28
N ARG A 70 -13.93 20.13 -2.80
CA ARG A 70 -14.98 20.28 -3.83
C ARG A 70 -16.29 20.80 -3.24
N ARG A 71 -16.70 20.35 -2.05
CA ARG A 71 -17.96 20.78 -1.39
C ARG A 71 -17.96 22.20 -0.83
N ARG A 72 -16.80 22.85 -0.73
CA ARG A 72 -16.65 24.24 -0.25
C ARG A 72 -16.59 25.26 -1.39
N LYS A 73 -16.58 24.80 -2.64
CA LYS A 73 -16.75 25.64 -3.83
C LYS A 73 -18.19 25.48 -4.31
#